data_AF-A0A0Q7DZG3-F1
#
_entry.id   AF-A0A0Q7DZG3-F1
#
_cell.length_a   1.000
_cell.length_b   1.000
_cell.length_c   1.000
_cell.angle_alpha   90.00
_cell.angle_beta   90.00
_cell.angle_gamma   90.00
#
_symmetry.space_group_name_H-M   'P 1'
#
loop_
_entity.id
_entity.type
_entity.pdbx_description
1 polymer ?
#
loop_
_entity_poly.entity_id
_entity_poly.type
_entity_poly.pdbx_seq_one_letter_code
_entity_poly.pdbx_strand_id
1 'polypeptide(L)'
;MWLLVARQPVPDAPYWPGRRLLAAVDAMAWPAAWVLLVQVSPWPLGIVGAVVTAWAVWAGLGRMRQAVWINHRYRFTTWRWGRGLVAVLVFGAVIKLALL
;
A
#
# COMPACT_ATOMS: atom_id res chain seq x y z
N MET A 1 1.04 -33.34 -21.51
CA MET A 1 0.79 -33.50 -20.05
C MET A 1 0.96 -32.15 -19.39
N TRP A 2 -0.02 -31.69 -18.62
CA TRP A 2 0.06 -30.41 -17.90
C TRP A 2 0.64 -30.67 -16.50
N LEU A 3 1.84 -30.17 -16.23
CA LEU A 3 2.45 -30.18 -14.90
C LEU A 3 1.87 -29.02 -14.10
N LEU A 4 0.87 -29.30 -13.26
CA LEU A 4 0.41 -28.36 -12.24
C LEU A 4 1.45 -28.31 -11.12
N VAL A 5 2.35 -27.33 -11.20
CA VAL A 5 3.27 -27.01 -10.11
C VAL A 5 2.47 -26.33 -9.00
N ALA A 6 1.97 -27.11 -8.05
CA ALA A 6 1.39 -26.59 -6.83
C ALA A 6 2.49 -25.87 -6.02
N ARG A 7 2.49 -24.53 -6.04
CA ARG A 7 3.39 -23.76 -5.18
C ARG A 7 3.03 -24.05 -3.73
N GLN A 8 4.00 -24.45 -2.92
CA GLN A 8 3.77 -24.61 -1.49
C GLN A 8 3.24 -23.29 -0.90
N PRO A 9 2.20 -23.35 -0.05
CA PRO A 9 1.69 -22.16 0.61
C PRO A 9 2.80 -21.59 1.48
N VAL A 10 3.02 -20.30 1.32
CA VAL A 10 4.05 -19.56 2.03
C VAL A 10 3.76 -19.64 3.55
N PRO A 11 4.78 -19.84 4.41
CA PRO A 11 4.57 -19.96 5.85
C PRO A 11 3.82 -18.76 6.42
N ASP A 12 2.93 -19.05 7.37
CA ASP A 12 2.21 -18.01 8.12
C ASP A 12 3.21 -17.11 8.84
N ALA A 13 2.95 -15.81 8.83
CA ALA A 13 3.86 -14.89 9.48
C ALA A 13 3.68 -14.95 11.02
N PRO A 14 4.75 -14.68 11.79
CA PRO A 14 4.75 -14.83 13.24
C PRO A 14 3.69 -13.95 13.91
N TYR A 15 3.08 -14.49 14.96
CA TYR A 15 2.09 -13.78 15.78
C TYR A 15 2.79 -12.94 16.84
N TRP A 16 2.42 -11.66 16.97
CA TRP A 16 2.86 -10.77 18.04
C TRP A 16 1.81 -9.69 18.31
N PRO A 17 1.69 -9.20 19.56
CA PRO A 17 0.71 -8.19 19.93
C PRO A 17 0.97 -6.88 19.18
N GLY A 18 -0.06 -6.31 18.55
CA GLY A 18 0.04 -5.07 17.75
C GLY A 18 0.19 -5.28 16.24
N ARG A 19 0.54 -6.49 15.77
CA ARG A 19 0.65 -6.80 14.34
C ARG A 19 -0.63 -6.47 13.55
N ARG A 20 -1.81 -6.68 14.15
CA ARG A 20 -3.11 -6.41 13.52
C ARG A 20 -3.36 -4.94 13.24
N LEU A 21 -3.00 -4.08 14.19
CA LEU A 21 -3.11 -2.63 14.04
C LEU A 21 -2.14 -2.13 12.96
N LEU A 22 -0.88 -2.57 13.02
CA LEU A 22 0.10 -2.21 11.99
C LEU A 22 -0.33 -2.70 10.60
N ALA A 23 -0.86 -3.92 10.49
CA ALA A 23 -1.34 -4.47 9.23
C ALA A 23 -2.55 -3.68 8.69
N ALA A 24 -3.44 -3.21 9.57
CA ALA A 24 -4.55 -2.35 9.19
C ALA A 24 -4.07 -0.99 8.67
N VAL A 25 -3.10 -0.37 9.35
CA VAL A 25 -2.47 0.88 8.90
C VAL A 25 -1.78 0.69 7.54
N ASP A 26 -0.98 -0.37 7.39
CA ASP A 26 -0.34 -0.73 6.11
C ASP A 26 -1.35 -0.99 4.98
N ALA A 27 -2.47 -1.63 5.30
CA ALA A 27 -3.53 -1.93 4.34
C ALA A 27 -4.21 -0.66 3.81
N MET A 28 -4.31 0.39 4.63
CA MET A 28 -4.94 1.65 4.29
C MET A 28 -3.98 2.68 3.70
N ALA A 29 -2.69 2.62 4.03
CA ALA A 29 -1.72 3.64 3.64
C ALA A 29 -1.69 3.90 2.11
N TRP A 30 -1.67 2.85 1.30
CA TRP A 30 -1.65 2.95 -0.15
C TRP A 30 -2.97 3.39 -0.79
N PRO A 31 -4.11 2.76 -0.46
CA PRO A 31 -5.42 3.27 -0.85
C PRO A 31 -5.61 4.76 -0.52
N ALA A 32 -5.28 5.16 0.70
CA ALA A 32 -5.42 6.55 1.15
C ALA A 32 -4.49 7.49 0.36
N ALA A 33 -3.25 7.08 0.10
CA ALA A 33 -2.32 7.87 -0.71
C ALA A 33 -2.86 8.12 -2.12
N TRP A 34 -3.44 7.12 -2.79
CA TRP A 34 -4.05 7.30 -4.11
C TRP A 34 -5.23 8.27 -4.09
N VAL A 35 -6.10 8.17 -3.08
CA VAL A 35 -7.21 9.12 -2.92
C VAL A 35 -6.69 10.53 -2.69
N LEU A 36 -5.68 10.71 -1.84
CA LEU A 36 -5.06 12.01 -1.59
C LEU A 36 -4.43 12.60 -2.87
N LEU A 37 -3.75 11.78 -3.67
CA LEU A 37 -3.18 12.22 -4.95
C LEU A 37 -4.25 12.72 -5.92
N VAL A 38 -5.40 12.04 -5.99
CA VAL A 38 -6.54 12.50 -6.80
C VAL A 38 -7.08 13.83 -6.29
N GLN A 39 -7.20 13.98 -4.96
CA GLN A 39 -7.79 15.18 -4.34
C GLN A 39 -6.89 16.42 -4.43
N VAL A 40 -5.57 16.25 -4.39
CA VAL A 40 -4.59 17.35 -4.47
C VAL A 40 -4.20 17.66 -5.92
N SER A 41 -4.62 16.83 -6.88
CA SER A 41 -4.30 17.04 -8.30
C SER A 41 -4.83 18.39 -8.80
N PRO A 42 -3.98 19.24 -9.40
CA PRO A 42 -4.43 20.50 -10.01
C PRO A 42 -5.18 20.28 -11.34
N TRP A 43 -5.20 19.06 -11.86
CA TRP A 43 -5.85 18.70 -13.13
C TRP A 43 -7.27 18.20 -12.91
N PRO A 44 -8.23 18.55 -13.79
CA PRO A 44 -9.59 18.02 -13.72
C PRO A 44 -9.60 16.56 -14.19
N LEU A 45 -9.40 15.63 -13.26
CA LEU A 45 -9.34 14.19 -13.55
C LEU A 45 -10.69 13.58 -13.96
N GLY A 46 -11.81 14.25 -13.66
CA GLY A 46 -13.16 13.82 -14.04
C GLY A 46 -13.45 12.35 -13.67
N ILE A 47 -13.91 11.57 -14.65
CA ILE A 47 -14.23 10.15 -14.49
C ILE A 47 -13.00 9.34 -14.03
N VAL A 48 -11.79 9.69 -14.50
CA VAL A 48 -10.57 8.98 -14.12
C VAL A 48 -10.34 9.10 -12.62
N GLY A 49 -10.52 10.30 -12.06
CA GLY A 49 -10.40 10.52 -10.61
C GLY A 49 -11.41 9.71 -9.80
N ALA A 50 -12.66 9.65 -10.27
CA ALA A 50 -13.71 8.85 -9.63
C ALA A 50 -13.42 7.34 -9.68
N VAL A 51 -12.99 6.82 -10.84
CA VAL A 51 -12.65 5.40 -11.02
C VAL A 51 -11.46 5.01 -10.16
N VAL A 52 -10.39 5.82 -10.16
CA VAL A 52 -9.20 5.58 -9.33
C VAL A 52 -9.56 5.58 -7.85
N THR A 53 -10.39 6.52 -7.41
CA THR A 53 -10.85 6.61 -6.02
C THR A 53 -11.68 5.39 -5.62
N ALA A 54 -12.66 5.00 -6.45
CA ALA A 54 -13.49 3.82 -6.19
C ALA A 54 -12.65 2.54 -6.12
N TRP A 55 -11.70 2.39 -7.04
CA TRP A 55 -10.77 1.26 -7.05
C TRP A 55 -9.86 1.25 -5.82
N ALA A 56 -9.32 2.41 -5.41
CA ALA A 56 -8.51 2.54 -4.21
C ALA A 56 -9.30 2.13 -2.97
N VAL A 57 -10.55 2.60 -2.82
CA VAL A 57 -11.44 2.22 -1.71
C VAL A 57 -11.69 0.71 -1.71
N TRP A 58 -12.05 0.13 -2.85
CA TRP A 58 -12.28 -1.32 -2.96
C TRP A 58 -11.04 -2.13 -2.59
N ALA A 59 -9.88 -1.76 -3.14
CA ALA A 59 -8.61 -2.39 -2.84
C ALA A 59 -8.28 -2.28 -1.34
N GLY A 60 -8.52 -1.11 -0.74
CA GLY A 60 -8.34 -0.88 0.69
C GLY A 60 -9.23 -1.80 1.52
N LEU A 61 -10.53 -1.86 1.25
CA LEU A 61 -11.44 -2.76 1.98
C LEU A 61 -11.00 -4.23 1.90
N GLY A 62 -10.59 -4.69 0.71
CA GLY A 62 -10.06 -6.04 0.52
C GLY A 62 -8.82 -6.32 1.37
N ARG A 63 -7.88 -5.37 1.41
CA ARG A 63 -6.66 -5.47 2.22
C ARG A 63 -6.94 -5.35 3.71
N MET A 64 -7.86 -4.48 4.12
CA MET A 64 -8.28 -4.34 5.52
C MET A 64 -8.91 -5.62 6.03
N ARG A 65 -9.77 -6.24 5.21
CA ARG A 65 -10.36 -7.54 5.50
C ARG A 65 -9.29 -8.60 5.74
N GLN A 66 -8.27 -8.65 4.89
CA GLN A 66 -7.15 -9.58 5.06
C GLN A 66 -6.33 -9.25 6.31
N ALA A 67 -6.02 -7.98 6.56
CA ALA A 67 -5.28 -7.52 7.74
C ALA A 67 -6.00 -7.85 9.05
N VAL A 68 -7.33 -7.77 9.07
CA VAL A 68 -8.16 -7.96 10.26
C VAL A 68 -8.55 -9.43 10.45
N TRP A 69 -9.06 -10.13 9.43
CA TRP A 69 -9.57 -11.50 9.57
C TRP A 69 -8.57 -12.59 9.20
N ILE A 70 -7.57 -12.30 8.36
CA ILE A 70 -6.59 -13.28 7.87
C ILE A 70 -5.17 -12.75 8.13
N ASN A 71 -4.96 -12.14 9.30
CA ASN A 71 -3.74 -11.40 9.62
C ASN A 71 -2.49 -12.27 9.44
N HIS A 72 -2.57 -13.56 9.80
CA HIS A 72 -1.47 -14.52 9.69
C HIS A 72 -0.89 -14.58 8.27
N ARG A 73 -1.72 -14.42 7.23
CA ARG A 73 -1.31 -14.35 5.80
C ARG A 73 -1.03 -12.94 5.29
N TYR A 74 -1.30 -11.90 6.08
CA TYR A 74 -1.06 -10.52 5.67
C TYR A 74 0.44 -10.19 5.67
N ARG A 75 0.93 -9.69 4.55
CA ARG A 75 2.31 -9.23 4.38
C ARG A 75 2.35 -7.72 4.22
N PHE A 76 3.16 -7.08 5.05
CA PHE A 76 3.41 -5.64 4.99
C PHE A 76 3.97 -5.25 3.63
N THR A 77 3.19 -4.50 2.86
CA THR A 77 3.63 -4.00 1.55
C THR A 77 4.31 -2.64 1.65
N THR A 78 4.06 -1.89 2.73
CA THR A 78 4.61 -0.55 2.94
C THR A 78 6.13 -0.59 3.08
N TRP A 79 6.71 -1.68 3.60
CA TRP A 79 8.16 -1.77 3.76
C TRP A 79 8.93 -1.87 2.42
N ARG A 80 8.32 -2.44 1.38
CA ARG A 80 8.94 -2.56 0.06
C ARG A 80 9.03 -1.21 -0.66
N TRP A 81 8.01 -0.36 -0.52
CA TRP A 81 7.91 0.91 -1.23
C TRP A 81 8.31 2.11 -0.38
N GLY A 82 8.15 2.04 0.94
CA GLY A 82 8.49 3.11 1.87
C GLY A 82 9.97 3.48 1.82
N ARG A 83 10.87 2.51 1.63
CA ARG A 83 12.30 2.79 1.43
C ARG A 83 12.56 3.62 0.16
N GLY A 84 11.89 3.27 -0.94
CA GLY A 84 12.00 4.02 -2.19
C GLY A 84 11.43 5.43 -2.06
N LEU A 85 10.26 5.56 -1.42
CA LEU A 85 9.64 6.87 -1.17
C LEU A 85 10.52 7.76 -0.29
N VAL A 86 11.06 7.24 0.81
CA VAL A 86 12.00 7.96 1.67
C VAL A 86 13.24 8.39 0.89
N ALA A 87 13.81 7.51 0.06
CA ALA A 87 14.96 7.87 -0.77
C ALA A 87 14.64 9.02 -1.73
N VAL A 88 13.48 8.99 -2.39
CA VAL A 88 13.03 10.08 -3.27
C VAL A 88 12.82 11.39 -2.51
N LEU A 89 12.20 11.35 -1.33
CA LEU A 89 11.98 12.55 -0.50
C LEU A 89 13.30 13.14 0.00
N VAL A 90 14.23 12.30 0.47
CA VAL A 90 15.58 12.74 0.89
C VAL A 90 16.31 13.38 -0.28
N PHE A 91 16.26 12.76 -1.46
CA PHE A 91 16.88 13.31 -2.67
C PHE A 91 16.31 14.70 -3.03
N GLY A 92 14.97 14.84 -3.02
CA GLY A 92 14.32 16.13 -3.25
C GLY A 92 14.69 17.19 -2.21
N ALA A 93 14.82 16.81 -0.94
CA ALA A 93 15.25 17.70 0.13
C ALA A 93 16.70 18.18 -0.05
N VAL A 94 17.61 17.29 -0.44
CA VAL A 94 19.01 17.64 -0.73
C VAL A 94 19.11 18.63 -1.88
N ILE A 95 18.38 18.41 -2.98
CA ILE A 95 18.33 19.36 -4.11
C ILE A 95 17.82 20.73 -3.64
N LYS A 96 16.74 20.74 -2.85
CA LYS A 96 16.15 21.99 -2.36
C LYS A 96 17.12 22.76 -1.45
N LEU A 97 17.91 22.06 -0.64
CA LEU A 97 18.95 22.67 0.20
C LEU A 97 20.17 23.14 -0.61
N ALA A 98 20.52 22.46 -1.71
CA ALA A 98 21.62 22.86 -2.58
C ALA A 98 21.29 24.06 -3.49
N LEU A 99 20.01 24.32 -3.72
CA LEU A 99 19.50 25.45 -4.50
C LEU A 99 19.12 26.68 -3.64
N LEU A 100 19.23 26.56 -2.31
CA LEU A 100 19.11 27.65 -1.33
C LEU A 100 20.47 28.34 -1.15
#